data_AF-A0A3N5SQ82-F1
#
_entry.id   AF-A0A3N5SQ82-F1
#
_cell.length_a   1.000
_cell.length_b   1.000
_cell.length_c   1.000
_cell.angle_alpha   90.00
_cell.angle_beta   90.00
_cell.angle_gamma   90.00
#
_symmetry.space_group_name_H-M   'P 1'
#
loop_
_entity.id
_entity.type
_entity.pdbx_description
1 polymer ?
#
loop_
_entity_poly.entity_id
_entity_poly.type
_entity_poly.pdbx_seq_one_letter_code
_entity_poly.pdbx_strand_id
1 'polypeptide(L)'
;MNLETATPPVKSAPRWRLDPSTLHSSVAHTKRFLEYWTADRDFRQAYDADPLEAVRKYGLQADPRKLRALLDTQGIGIESEEVAAYRDFIRGKLEFRSRYRQEGAPSHPQFRAWRERQMKRACWELGPVRADSVVHAPICFELSQGCTVGCWFCGVGALPFGGNFEYNAENAALWRGTLAVLRDIVGPGAGCGFCYWATDPLDNPDYEKFILDFHEILGRLPQTTTAQPLRDLPRTRALLELSRRLTSGVERFSVLSPAQFRKLMEAFPPEELAMVELIPQFNSDASPKVSAGAVRDRLVKQNGAGVPENSTHDTEDGGTIACVSGFLVNMVERVARLISPCSANKRWPLGYLVFDEFRFDTATEFRAGMEAAIANSMKMSLHSDDPVCLNPQIKMTRQPEAVTLASTAFSAKLTSQIESTVLAEMIEQQATVSEIANARAERCGVPHLWTHQEIHGLWSAGLLDEEIFLRPRS
;
A
#
# COMPACT_ATOMS: atom_id res chain seq x y z
N MET A 1 -4.94 32.12 -2.92
CA MET A 1 -6.17 31.58 -3.54
C MET A 1 -7.05 31.11 -2.40
N ASN A 2 -8.12 31.84 -2.08
CA ASN A 2 -8.97 31.55 -0.92
C ASN A 2 -10.00 30.48 -1.28
N LEU A 3 -10.03 29.38 -0.52
CA LEU A 3 -11.05 28.35 -0.59
C LEU A 3 -11.73 28.28 0.78
N GLU A 4 -12.95 28.79 0.85
CA GLU A 4 -13.83 28.61 2.00
C GLU A 4 -14.18 27.12 2.14
N THR A 5 -13.91 26.55 3.31
CA THR A 5 -14.29 25.17 3.63
C THR A 5 -15.52 25.20 4.54
N ALA A 6 -16.68 24.93 3.95
CA ALA A 6 -17.90 24.66 4.71
C ALA A 6 -17.78 23.25 5.33
N THR A 7 -17.83 23.17 6.67
CA THR A 7 -17.89 21.89 7.39
C THR A 7 -19.32 21.33 7.30
N PRO A 8 -19.55 20.11 6.75
CA PRO A 8 -20.88 19.54 6.72
C PRO A 8 -21.26 18.95 8.09
N PRO A 9 -22.57 18.89 8.42
CA PRO A 9 -23.03 18.43 9.72
C PRO A 9 -22.87 16.92 9.87
N VAL A 10 -22.53 16.49 11.09
CA VAL A 10 -22.50 15.07 11.50
C VAL A 10 -23.92 14.49 11.37
N LYS A 11 -24.14 13.64 10.36
CA LYS A 11 -25.39 12.87 10.18
C LYS A 11 -25.09 11.42 9.84
N SER A 12 -25.69 10.53 10.64
CA SER A 12 -25.97 9.09 10.43
C SER A 12 -24.79 8.16 10.12
N ALA A 13 -24.81 6.97 10.73
CA ALA A 13 -23.88 5.89 10.39
C ALA A 13 -23.84 5.69 8.85
N PRO A 14 -22.65 5.62 8.24
CA PRO A 14 -22.53 5.73 6.81
C PRO A 14 -23.10 4.52 6.05
N ARG A 15 -23.85 4.81 5.00
CA ARG A 15 -24.55 3.89 4.08
C ARG A 15 -23.64 3.00 3.20
N TRP A 16 -22.35 2.84 3.53
CA TRP A 16 -21.31 2.43 2.56
C TRP A 16 -20.30 1.38 3.04
N ARG A 17 -20.61 0.65 4.11
CA ARG A 17 -19.97 -0.66 4.34
C ARG A 17 -20.13 -1.49 3.06
N LEU A 18 -19.12 -2.26 2.64
CA LEU A 18 -19.36 -3.39 1.74
C LEU A 18 -20.16 -4.41 2.55
N ASP A 19 -21.40 -4.06 2.85
CA ASP A 19 -22.25 -4.79 3.78
C ASP A 19 -22.62 -6.09 3.10
N PRO A 20 -22.10 -7.24 3.58
CA PRO A 20 -22.36 -8.52 2.94
C PRO A 20 -23.86 -8.85 2.94
N SER A 21 -24.66 -8.25 3.83
CA SER A 21 -26.12 -8.40 3.86
C SER A 21 -26.85 -7.67 2.73
N THR A 22 -26.18 -6.70 2.09
CA THR A 22 -26.70 -5.97 0.91
C THR A 22 -26.20 -6.55 -0.40
N LEU A 23 -25.31 -7.54 -0.34
CA LEU A 23 -24.73 -8.15 -1.52
C LEU A 23 -25.79 -8.96 -2.26
N HIS A 24 -25.92 -8.72 -3.56
CA HIS A 24 -26.77 -9.56 -4.39
C HIS A 24 -26.31 -11.03 -4.27
N SER A 25 -27.26 -11.96 -4.10
CA SER A 25 -26.99 -13.37 -3.78
C SER A 25 -26.08 -14.06 -4.80
N SER A 26 -26.11 -13.62 -6.06
CA SER A 26 -25.25 -14.18 -7.12
C SER A 26 -23.77 -13.80 -7.01
N VAL A 27 -23.39 -12.72 -6.31
CA VAL A 27 -22.00 -12.22 -6.32
C VAL A 27 -21.02 -13.26 -5.79
N ALA A 28 -21.37 -13.95 -4.70
CA ALA A 28 -20.51 -14.98 -4.13
C ALA A 28 -20.22 -16.12 -5.13
N HIS A 29 -21.24 -16.57 -5.85
CA HIS A 29 -21.12 -17.63 -6.87
C HIS A 29 -20.42 -17.14 -8.14
N THR A 30 -20.70 -15.92 -8.60
CA THR A 30 -19.99 -15.30 -9.73
C THR A 30 -18.51 -15.13 -9.41
N LYS A 31 -18.18 -14.66 -8.19
CA LYS A 31 -16.80 -14.59 -7.70
C LYS A 31 -16.15 -15.96 -7.71
N ARG A 32 -16.80 -16.98 -7.16
CA ARG A 32 -16.29 -18.35 -7.15
C ARG A 32 -15.97 -18.87 -8.55
N PHE A 33 -16.88 -18.64 -9.50
CA PHE A 33 -16.69 -19.00 -10.91
C PHE A 33 -15.45 -18.30 -11.49
N LEU A 34 -15.31 -16.99 -11.26
CA LEU A 34 -14.17 -16.22 -11.75
C LEU A 34 -12.85 -16.61 -11.07
N GLU A 35 -12.88 -17.02 -9.80
CA GLU A 35 -11.70 -17.54 -9.11
C GLU A 35 -11.21 -18.84 -9.76
N TYR A 36 -12.11 -19.77 -10.11
CA TYR A 36 -11.77 -20.95 -10.89
C TYR A 36 -11.26 -20.58 -12.27
N TRP A 37 -11.94 -19.66 -12.97
CA TRP A 37 -11.52 -19.17 -14.28
C TRP A 37 -10.11 -18.61 -14.24
N THR A 38 -9.75 -17.83 -13.22
CA THR A 38 -8.43 -17.23 -13.08
C THR A 38 -7.38 -18.25 -12.63
N ALA A 39 -7.67 -19.08 -11.63
CA ALA A 39 -6.64 -19.84 -10.92
C ALA A 39 -6.51 -21.31 -11.37
N ASP A 40 -7.51 -21.91 -12.04
CA ASP A 40 -7.51 -23.33 -12.41
C ASP A 40 -7.52 -23.52 -13.94
N ARG A 41 -6.40 -24.02 -14.48
CA ARG A 41 -6.26 -24.31 -15.92
C ARG A 41 -7.20 -25.43 -16.37
N ASP A 42 -7.41 -26.43 -15.52
CA ASP A 42 -8.25 -27.59 -15.86
C ASP A 42 -9.72 -27.17 -15.93
N PHE A 43 -10.11 -26.18 -15.12
CA PHE A 43 -11.43 -25.56 -15.22
C PHE A 43 -11.61 -24.86 -16.57
N ARG A 44 -10.64 -24.02 -16.98
CA ARG A 44 -10.70 -23.35 -18.29
C ARG A 44 -10.79 -24.34 -19.46
N GLN A 45 -9.97 -25.39 -19.44
CA GLN A 45 -10.02 -26.43 -20.47
C GLN A 45 -11.36 -27.18 -20.52
N ALA A 46 -11.92 -27.52 -19.35
CA ALA A 46 -13.24 -28.11 -19.28
C ALA A 46 -14.32 -27.14 -19.78
N TYR A 47 -14.22 -25.86 -19.44
CA TYR A 47 -15.15 -24.83 -19.85
C TYR A 47 -15.14 -24.61 -21.37
N ASP A 48 -13.96 -24.58 -21.99
CA ASP A 48 -13.84 -24.42 -23.44
C ASP A 48 -14.43 -25.62 -24.20
N ALA A 49 -14.40 -26.81 -23.61
CA ALA A 49 -15.00 -28.02 -24.18
C ALA A 49 -16.53 -28.03 -24.02
N ASP A 50 -17.03 -27.77 -22.81
CA ASP A 50 -18.46 -27.66 -22.50
C ASP A 50 -18.66 -26.81 -21.22
N PRO A 51 -19.12 -25.55 -21.35
CA PRO A 51 -19.31 -24.65 -20.23
C PRO A 51 -20.28 -25.16 -19.15
N LEU A 52 -21.37 -25.81 -19.55
CA LEU A 52 -22.41 -26.29 -18.62
C LEU A 52 -21.91 -27.51 -17.86
N GLU A 53 -21.23 -28.42 -18.55
CA GLU A 53 -20.63 -29.59 -17.91
C GLU A 53 -19.50 -29.20 -16.95
N ALA A 54 -18.68 -28.21 -17.31
CA ALA A 54 -17.61 -27.70 -16.45
C ALA A 54 -18.18 -27.12 -15.14
N VAL A 55 -19.19 -26.25 -15.22
CA VAL A 55 -19.85 -25.68 -14.03
C VAL A 55 -20.41 -26.78 -13.14
N ARG A 56 -21.07 -27.80 -13.72
CA ARG A 56 -21.61 -28.95 -12.98
C ARG A 56 -20.50 -29.77 -12.30
N LYS A 57 -19.43 -30.09 -13.03
CA LYS A 57 -18.28 -30.88 -12.52
C LYS A 57 -17.62 -30.21 -11.31
N TYR A 58 -17.55 -28.89 -11.31
CA TYR A 58 -16.94 -28.12 -10.23
C TYR A 58 -17.93 -27.67 -9.14
N GLY A 59 -19.19 -28.14 -9.19
CA GLY A 59 -20.20 -27.83 -8.18
C GLY A 59 -20.59 -26.35 -8.14
N LEU A 60 -20.45 -25.63 -9.25
CA LEU A 60 -20.75 -24.21 -9.35
C LEU A 60 -22.24 -23.99 -9.64
N GLN A 61 -22.82 -22.95 -9.04
CA GLN A 61 -24.22 -22.57 -9.26
C GLN A 61 -24.38 -21.46 -10.32
N ALA A 62 -23.28 -20.85 -10.76
CA ALA A 62 -23.31 -19.77 -11.74
C ALA A 62 -23.67 -20.28 -13.14
N ASP A 63 -24.60 -19.61 -13.84
CA ASP A 63 -24.90 -19.91 -15.24
C ASP A 63 -23.79 -19.34 -16.15
N PRO A 64 -23.00 -20.18 -16.82
CA PRO A 64 -21.85 -19.73 -17.62
C PRO A 64 -22.27 -18.85 -18.80
N ARG A 65 -23.50 -19.01 -19.31
CA ARG A 65 -24.04 -18.20 -20.42
C ARG A 65 -24.26 -16.75 -19.99
N LYS A 66 -24.66 -16.55 -18.74
CA LYS A 66 -24.91 -15.22 -18.17
C LYS A 66 -23.62 -14.48 -17.83
N LEU A 67 -22.53 -15.20 -17.56
CA LEU A 67 -21.25 -14.63 -17.14
C LEU A 67 -20.26 -14.37 -18.28
N ARG A 68 -20.62 -14.68 -19.54
CA ARG A 68 -19.72 -14.54 -20.69
C ARG A 68 -19.10 -13.15 -20.80
N ALA A 69 -19.87 -12.10 -20.50
CA ALA A 69 -19.42 -10.70 -20.53
C ALA A 69 -18.32 -10.35 -19.52
N LEU A 70 -18.05 -11.20 -18.52
CA LEU A 70 -16.95 -11.04 -17.56
C LEU A 70 -15.68 -11.78 -17.99
N LEU A 71 -15.80 -12.73 -18.92
CA LEU A 71 -14.67 -13.53 -19.42
C LEU A 71 -14.06 -12.95 -20.68
N ASP A 72 -14.86 -12.24 -21.47
CA ASP A 72 -14.48 -11.80 -22.79
C ASP A 72 -13.86 -10.40 -22.78
N THR A 73 -12.60 -10.30 -23.17
CA THR A 73 -11.86 -9.03 -23.23
C THR A 73 -12.32 -8.14 -24.38
N GLN A 74 -13.07 -8.67 -25.34
CA GLN A 74 -13.65 -7.90 -26.46
C GLN A 74 -15.06 -7.37 -26.14
N GLY A 75 -15.56 -7.59 -24.91
CA GLY A 75 -16.86 -7.11 -24.47
C GLY A 75 -18.05 -7.89 -25.07
N ILE A 76 -17.80 -9.09 -25.60
CA ILE A 76 -18.84 -9.96 -26.14
C ILE A 76 -19.57 -10.66 -24.99
N GLY A 77 -20.85 -10.38 -24.82
CA GLY A 77 -21.72 -11.02 -23.84
C GLY A 77 -22.95 -10.18 -23.52
N ILE A 78 -23.88 -10.75 -22.75
CA ILE A 78 -25.08 -10.04 -22.29
C ILE A 78 -24.78 -9.44 -20.92
N GLU A 79 -25.22 -8.20 -20.70
CA GLU A 79 -25.26 -7.60 -19.37
C GLU A 79 -26.41 -8.24 -18.56
N SER A 80 -26.13 -9.40 -17.97
CA SER A 80 -27.05 -10.07 -17.05
C SER A 80 -27.05 -9.37 -15.67
N GLU A 81 -28.06 -9.67 -14.86
CA GLU A 81 -28.13 -9.18 -13.47
C GLU A 81 -26.90 -9.60 -12.67
N GLU A 82 -26.38 -10.80 -12.89
CA GLU A 82 -25.17 -11.31 -12.22
C GLU A 82 -23.91 -10.57 -12.65
N VAL A 83 -23.80 -10.19 -13.93
CA VAL A 83 -22.69 -9.38 -14.45
C VAL A 83 -22.74 -7.97 -13.86
N ALA A 84 -23.91 -7.33 -13.90
CA ALA A 84 -24.10 -6.00 -13.34
C ALA A 84 -23.79 -5.98 -11.83
N ALA A 85 -24.35 -6.93 -11.07
CA ALA A 85 -24.11 -7.06 -9.65
C ALA A 85 -22.63 -7.28 -9.31
N TYR A 86 -21.93 -8.12 -10.06
CA TYR A 86 -20.50 -8.35 -9.84
C TYR A 86 -19.65 -7.12 -10.19
N ARG A 87 -19.96 -6.41 -11.29
CA ARG A 87 -19.28 -5.16 -11.65
C ARG A 87 -19.50 -4.07 -10.61
N ASP A 88 -20.71 -3.95 -10.07
CA ASP A 88 -21.02 -3.02 -8.99
C ASP A 88 -20.27 -3.39 -7.70
N PHE A 89 -20.16 -4.68 -7.37
CA PHE A 89 -19.33 -5.16 -6.27
C PHE A 89 -17.84 -4.78 -6.46
N ILE A 90 -17.28 -4.98 -7.66
CA ILE A 90 -15.90 -4.59 -7.96
C ILE A 90 -15.73 -3.07 -7.91
N ARG A 91 -16.69 -2.30 -8.42
CA ARG A 91 -16.66 -0.83 -8.33
C ARG A 91 -16.65 -0.38 -6.87
N GLY A 92 -17.51 -0.94 -6.02
CA GLY A 92 -17.56 -0.66 -4.60
C GLY A 92 -16.24 -0.96 -3.88
N LYS A 93 -15.53 -2.02 -4.28
CA LYS A 93 -14.17 -2.31 -3.78
C LYS A 93 -13.14 -1.28 -4.20
N LEU A 94 -13.17 -0.83 -5.46
CA LEU A 94 -12.25 0.20 -5.95
C LEU A 94 -12.50 1.54 -5.25
N GLU A 95 -13.76 1.93 -5.11
CA GLU A 95 -14.16 3.12 -4.35
C GLU A 95 -13.74 3.02 -2.87
N PHE A 96 -13.90 1.84 -2.26
CA PHE A 96 -13.43 1.58 -0.91
C PHE A 96 -11.92 1.82 -0.78
N ARG A 97 -11.10 1.38 -1.74
CA ARG A 97 -9.64 1.62 -1.72
C ARG A 97 -9.31 3.11 -1.72
N SER A 98 -9.91 3.87 -2.64
CA SER A 98 -9.69 5.33 -2.74
C SER A 98 -10.13 6.04 -1.46
N ARG A 99 -11.27 5.65 -0.89
CA ARG A 99 -11.75 6.18 0.39
C ARG A 99 -10.86 5.79 1.56
N TYR A 100 -10.43 4.53 1.65
CA TYR A 100 -9.51 4.03 2.69
C TYR A 100 -8.23 4.86 2.74
N ARG A 101 -7.69 5.21 1.56
CA ARG A 101 -6.52 6.09 1.41
C ARG A 101 -6.80 7.51 1.90
N GLN A 102 -8.00 8.05 1.71
CA GLN A 102 -8.38 9.38 2.21
C GLN A 102 -8.64 9.37 3.72
N GLU A 103 -9.38 8.38 4.22
CA GLU A 103 -9.67 8.17 5.65
C GLU A 103 -8.38 7.98 6.46
N GLY A 104 -7.36 7.35 5.87
CA GLY A 104 -6.05 7.17 6.48
C GLY A 104 -5.19 8.43 6.60
N ALA A 105 -5.70 9.61 6.23
CA ALA A 105 -4.97 10.86 6.40
C ALA A 105 -4.80 11.21 7.89
N PRO A 106 -3.55 11.43 8.37
CA PRO A 106 -3.30 11.85 9.75
C PRO A 106 -4.00 13.17 10.09
N SER A 107 -4.36 13.33 11.37
CA SER A 107 -4.87 14.59 11.93
C SER A 107 -3.73 15.56 12.23
N HIS A 108 -2.55 15.05 12.59
CA HIS A 108 -1.35 15.87 12.78
C HIS A 108 -0.97 16.59 11.47
N PRO A 109 -0.91 17.93 11.43
CA PRO A 109 -0.71 18.68 10.19
C PRO A 109 0.59 18.35 9.46
N GLN A 110 1.70 18.22 10.20
CA GLN A 110 3.00 17.89 9.59
C GLN A 110 2.99 16.50 8.97
N PHE A 111 2.36 15.54 9.64
CA PHE A 111 2.28 14.17 9.15
C PHE A 111 1.35 14.07 7.94
N ARG A 112 0.21 14.78 7.96
CA ARG A 112 -0.66 14.88 6.78
C ARG A 112 0.09 15.45 5.58
N ALA A 113 0.74 16.59 5.74
CA ALA A 113 1.45 17.25 4.65
C ALA A 113 2.60 16.38 4.12
N TRP A 114 3.36 15.74 5.00
CA TRP A 114 4.41 14.80 4.61
C TRP A 114 3.83 13.61 3.85
N ARG A 115 2.78 12.95 4.37
CA ARG A 115 2.12 11.82 3.69
C ARG A 115 1.61 12.19 2.31
N GLU A 116 1.00 13.36 2.15
CA GLU A 116 0.55 13.88 0.85
C GLU A 116 1.71 14.11 -0.12
N ARG A 117 2.83 14.66 0.35
CA ARG A 117 4.05 14.78 -0.48
C ARG A 117 4.61 13.42 -0.86
N GLN A 118 4.65 12.46 0.07
CA GLN A 118 5.09 11.09 -0.20
C GLN A 118 4.21 10.40 -1.25
N MET A 119 2.89 10.63 -1.22
CA MET A 119 1.96 10.14 -2.25
C MET A 119 2.27 10.73 -3.64
N LYS A 120 2.59 12.03 -3.71
CA LYS A 120 2.97 12.69 -4.97
C LYS A 120 4.33 12.20 -5.46
N ARG A 121 5.32 12.06 -4.57
CA ARG A 121 6.63 11.49 -4.88
C ARG A 121 6.50 10.08 -5.46
N ALA A 122 5.73 9.22 -4.80
CA ALA A 122 5.45 7.86 -5.29
C ALA A 122 4.77 7.87 -6.66
N CYS A 123 3.93 8.86 -6.96
CA CYS A 123 3.37 9.06 -8.30
C CYS A 123 4.45 9.33 -9.35
N TRP A 124 5.38 10.24 -9.06
CA TRP A 124 6.51 10.51 -9.97
C TRP A 124 7.40 9.29 -10.19
N GLU A 125 7.65 8.51 -9.14
CA GLU A 125 8.55 7.37 -9.16
C GLU A 125 7.95 6.10 -9.75
N LEU A 126 6.69 5.78 -9.43
CA LEU A 126 6.02 4.52 -9.83
C LEU A 126 5.08 4.69 -11.04
N GLY A 127 4.76 5.94 -11.39
CA GLY A 127 3.69 6.29 -12.32
C GLY A 127 2.29 6.28 -11.69
N PRO A 128 1.30 6.92 -12.36
CA PRO A 128 -0.01 7.21 -11.76
C PRO A 128 -0.78 5.95 -11.42
N VAL A 129 -0.78 4.98 -12.34
CA VAL A 129 -1.57 3.76 -12.21
C VAL A 129 -1.10 2.93 -11.01
N ARG A 130 0.22 2.74 -10.88
CA ARG A 130 0.80 1.99 -9.76
C ARG A 130 0.68 2.78 -8.46
N ALA A 131 0.98 4.07 -8.44
CA ALA A 131 0.86 4.90 -7.25
C ALA A 131 -0.59 5.05 -6.74
N ASP A 132 -1.59 4.98 -7.62
CA ASP A 132 -3.00 4.96 -7.20
C ASP A 132 -3.40 3.65 -6.51
N SER A 133 -2.74 2.53 -6.86
CA SER A 133 -2.97 1.24 -6.23
C SER A 133 -2.43 1.15 -4.79
N VAL A 134 -1.53 2.05 -4.39
CA VAL A 134 -0.93 2.10 -3.06
C VAL A 134 -1.87 2.81 -2.09
N VAL A 135 -2.23 2.17 -0.99
CA VAL A 135 -3.16 2.73 0.02
C VAL A 135 -2.53 3.78 0.92
N HIS A 136 -1.19 3.79 1.05
CA HIS A 136 -0.43 4.67 1.95
C HIS A 136 -0.99 4.63 3.39
N ALA A 137 -1.11 3.45 3.99
CA ALA A 137 -1.53 3.30 5.38
C ALA A 137 -0.60 4.12 6.30
N PRO A 138 -1.12 4.78 7.34
CA PRO A 138 -0.30 5.61 8.23
C PRO A 138 0.46 4.79 9.28
N ILE A 139 0.10 3.52 9.48
CA ILE A 139 0.69 2.64 10.48
C ILE A 139 0.55 1.18 10.05
N CYS A 140 1.56 0.36 10.36
CA CYS A 140 1.48 -1.08 10.34
C CYS A 140 2.29 -1.70 11.48
N PHE A 141 2.01 -2.95 11.82
CA PHE A 141 2.65 -3.65 12.93
C PHE A 141 3.18 -5.03 12.58
N GLU A 142 4.31 -5.40 13.18
CA GLU A 142 4.80 -6.76 13.26
C GLU A 142 4.52 -7.29 14.67
N LEU A 143 3.61 -8.27 14.78
CA LEU A 143 3.26 -8.95 16.04
C LEU A 143 4.04 -10.27 16.24
N SER A 144 4.97 -10.54 15.33
CA SER A 144 5.88 -11.67 15.32
C SER A 144 7.21 -11.22 14.73
N GLN A 145 8.28 -11.95 15.02
CA GLN A 145 9.57 -11.77 14.38
C GLN A 145 9.65 -12.77 13.21
N GLY A 146 9.59 -12.27 11.97
CA GLY A 146 9.60 -13.14 10.79
C GLY A 146 8.32 -13.97 10.61
N CYS A 147 8.38 -14.97 9.72
CA CYS A 147 7.21 -15.75 9.32
C CYS A 147 7.54 -17.25 9.18
N THR A 148 6.59 -18.12 9.53
CA THR A 148 6.77 -19.58 9.42
C THR A 148 6.60 -20.13 8.01
N VAL A 149 5.99 -19.36 7.09
CA VAL A 149 5.59 -19.85 5.76
C VAL A 149 6.74 -19.90 4.76
N GLY A 150 7.68 -18.94 4.82
CA GLY A 150 8.82 -18.89 3.90
C GLY A 150 8.44 -18.70 2.43
N CYS A 151 7.43 -17.88 2.13
CA CYS A 151 6.94 -17.67 0.78
C CYS A 151 8.01 -17.12 -0.18
N TRP A 152 8.23 -17.79 -1.31
CA TRP A 152 9.16 -17.33 -2.35
C TRP A 152 8.79 -15.97 -2.97
N PHE A 153 7.52 -15.57 -2.88
CA PHE A 153 7.00 -14.31 -3.41
C PHE A 153 6.98 -13.17 -2.39
N CYS A 154 7.55 -13.36 -1.19
CA CYS A 154 7.51 -12.35 -0.15
C CYS A 154 8.33 -11.11 -0.54
N GLY A 155 7.65 -10.08 -1.07
CA GLY A 155 8.31 -8.86 -1.56
C GLY A 155 8.91 -7.99 -0.44
N VAL A 156 8.50 -8.20 0.81
CA VAL A 156 9.09 -7.55 2.00
C VAL A 156 10.15 -8.41 2.68
N GLY A 157 10.48 -9.58 2.12
CA GLY A 157 11.61 -10.40 2.56
C GLY A 157 11.52 -10.90 4.01
N ALA A 158 10.37 -11.46 4.40
CA ALA A 158 10.17 -12.00 5.74
C ALA A 158 11.31 -12.95 6.15
N LEU A 159 11.93 -12.66 7.29
CA LEU A 159 12.93 -13.52 7.90
C LEU A 159 12.29 -14.82 8.45
N PRO A 160 13.10 -15.87 8.70
CA PRO A 160 12.62 -17.04 9.42
C PRO A 160 11.97 -16.65 10.75
N PHE A 161 10.93 -17.38 11.12
CA PHE A 161 10.20 -17.14 12.36
C PHE A 161 11.13 -17.22 13.60
N GLY A 162 11.14 -16.16 14.39
CA GLY A 162 11.95 -16.00 15.60
C GLY A 162 11.14 -15.88 16.90
N GLY A 163 9.81 -15.75 16.82
CA GLY A 163 8.94 -15.67 18.00
C GLY A 163 7.74 -14.75 17.82
N ASN A 164 6.89 -14.69 18.84
CA ASN A 164 5.68 -13.88 18.86
C ASN A 164 5.75 -12.81 19.95
N PHE A 165 5.08 -11.69 19.71
CA PHE A 165 4.70 -10.77 20.78
C PHE A 165 3.48 -11.39 21.48
N GLU A 166 3.72 -12.03 22.62
CA GLU A 166 2.68 -12.75 23.38
C GLU A 166 1.68 -11.79 24.03
N TYR A 167 0.40 -12.16 24.06
CA TYR A 167 -0.63 -11.35 24.73
C TYR A 167 -0.71 -11.69 26.23
N ASN A 168 0.32 -11.27 26.98
CA ASN A 168 0.32 -11.25 28.44
C ASN A 168 -0.05 -9.86 28.98
N ALA A 169 -0.19 -9.69 30.30
CA ALA A 169 -0.65 -8.44 30.89
C ALA A 169 0.26 -7.24 30.60
N GLU A 170 1.58 -7.43 30.62
CA GLU A 170 2.56 -6.37 30.33
C GLU A 170 2.50 -5.96 28.85
N ASN A 171 2.57 -6.94 27.95
CA ASN A 171 2.54 -6.72 26.51
C ASN A 171 1.20 -6.14 26.04
N ALA A 172 0.08 -6.56 26.64
CA ALA A 172 -1.24 -5.97 26.37
C ALA A 172 -1.29 -4.51 26.81
N ALA A 173 -0.72 -4.15 27.96
CA ALA A 173 -0.63 -2.77 28.42
C ALA A 173 0.24 -1.92 27.47
N LEU A 174 1.39 -2.43 27.03
CA LEU A 174 2.24 -1.77 26.04
C LEU A 174 1.50 -1.59 24.71
N TRP A 175 0.89 -2.65 24.18
CA TRP A 175 0.12 -2.62 22.93
C TRP A 175 -0.99 -1.57 22.96
N ARG A 176 -1.86 -1.62 23.98
CA ARG A 176 -2.97 -0.66 24.13
C ARG A 176 -2.45 0.77 24.33
N GLY A 177 -1.35 0.95 25.04
CA GLY A 177 -0.66 2.24 25.19
C GLY A 177 -0.16 2.78 23.85
N THR A 178 0.50 1.96 23.04
CA THR A 178 0.94 2.30 21.68
C THR A 178 -0.23 2.71 20.79
N LEU A 179 -1.34 1.95 20.82
CA LEU A 179 -2.57 2.31 20.09
C LEU A 179 -3.16 3.64 20.57
N ALA A 180 -3.16 3.92 21.87
CA ALA A 180 -3.63 5.19 22.42
C ALA A 180 -2.79 6.37 21.92
N VAL A 181 -1.46 6.23 21.88
CA VAL A 181 -0.56 7.25 21.32
C VAL A 181 -0.89 7.51 19.85
N LEU A 182 -1.10 6.47 19.05
CA LEU A 182 -1.48 6.61 17.64
C LEU A 182 -2.81 7.31 17.46
N ARG A 183 -3.81 6.98 18.28
CA ARG A 183 -5.10 7.69 18.28
C ARG A 183 -4.91 9.17 18.55
N ASP A 184 -4.06 9.53 19.50
CA ASP A 184 -3.86 10.92 19.89
C ASP A 184 -3.07 11.72 18.83
N ILE A 185 -2.02 11.14 18.23
CA ILE A 185 -1.17 11.82 17.24
C ILE A 185 -1.77 11.75 15.83
N VAL A 186 -2.11 10.56 15.37
CA VAL A 186 -2.59 10.31 13.99
C VAL A 186 -4.09 10.58 13.89
N GLY A 187 -4.85 10.45 14.98
CA GLY A 187 -6.29 10.60 14.96
C GLY A 187 -7.01 9.41 14.32
N PRO A 188 -8.25 9.61 13.81
CA PRO A 188 -9.06 8.54 13.22
C PRO A 188 -8.39 7.79 12.07
N GLY A 189 -7.46 8.43 11.34
CA GLY A 189 -6.72 7.80 10.26
C GLY A 189 -5.86 6.61 10.70
N ALA A 190 -5.49 6.52 11.98
CA ALA A 190 -4.79 5.36 12.53
C ALA A 190 -5.56 4.04 12.33
N GLY A 191 -6.89 4.10 12.31
CA GLY A 191 -7.75 2.94 12.04
C GLY A 191 -7.61 2.37 10.62
N CYS A 192 -6.97 3.10 9.70
CA CYS A 192 -6.59 2.59 8.38
C CYS A 192 -5.22 1.88 8.36
N GLY A 193 -4.68 1.52 9.53
CA GLY A 193 -3.52 0.62 9.64
C GLY A 193 -3.86 -0.86 9.58
N PHE A 194 -2.83 -1.70 9.72
CA PHE A 194 -2.98 -3.16 9.75
C PHE A 194 -1.93 -3.83 10.65
N CYS A 195 -2.23 -5.04 11.13
CA CYS A 195 -1.45 -5.72 12.17
C CYS A 195 -0.57 -6.86 11.63
N TYR A 196 0.03 -6.67 10.47
CA TYR A 196 1.05 -7.58 9.94
C TYR A 196 2.01 -6.80 9.04
N TRP A 197 3.28 -7.16 9.03
CA TRP A 197 4.24 -6.72 8.02
C TRP A 197 5.37 -7.73 8.04
N ALA A 198 5.74 -8.29 6.89
CA ALA A 198 6.74 -9.38 6.84
C ALA A 198 6.48 -10.56 7.81
N THR A 199 5.23 -10.74 8.26
CA THR A 199 4.74 -11.78 9.17
C THR A 199 3.44 -12.36 8.64
N ASP A 200 3.11 -13.60 9.00
CA ASP A 200 1.74 -14.10 8.82
C ASP A 200 0.95 -13.89 10.12
N PRO A 201 -0.22 -13.21 10.09
CA PRO A 201 -1.06 -13.01 11.27
C PRO A 201 -1.31 -14.28 12.10
N LEU A 202 -1.51 -15.42 11.42
CA LEU A 202 -1.88 -16.66 12.09
C LEU A 202 -0.69 -17.39 12.74
N ASP A 203 0.55 -16.89 12.56
CA ASP A 203 1.71 -17.35 13.33
C ASP A 203 1.60 -16.95 14.82
N ASN A 204 0.91 -15.84 15.11
CA ASN A 204 0.65 -15.42 16.48
C ASN A 204 -0.66 -16.06 16.99
N PRO A 205 -0.64 -16.90 18.04
CA PRO A 205 -1.84 -17.54 18.58
C PRO A 205 -2.83 -16.56 19.21
N ASP A 206 -2.39 -15.35 19.56
CA ASP A 206 -3.18 -14.31 20.20
C ASP A 206 -3.62 -13.19 19.24
N TYR A 207 -3.40 -13.34 17.92
CA TYR A 207 -3.67 -12.31 16.91
C TYR A 207 -5.04 -11.63 17.07
N GLU A 208 -6.09 -12.42 17.30
CA GLU A 208 -7.46 -11.97 17.46
C GLU A 208 -7.61 -10.97 18.64
N LYS A 209 -6.86 -11.15 19.72
CA LYS A 209 -6.87 -10.22 20.87
C LYS A 209 -6.29 -8.87 20.48
N PHE A 210 -5.18 -8.86 19.75
CA PHE A 210 -4.53 -7.61 19.29
C PHE A 210 -5.42 -6.81 18.34
N ILE A 211 -6.08 -7.46 17.38
CA ILE A 211 -6.97 -6.77 16.44
C ILE A 211 -8.27 -6.29 17.10
N LEU A 212 -8.74 -6.96 18.16
CA LEU A 212 -9.87 -6.50 18.97
C LEU A 212 -9.52 -5.21 19.72
N ASP A 213 -8.35 -5.14 20.36
CA ASP A 213 -7.84 -3.91 20.97
C ASP A 213 -7.67 -2.79 19.93
N PHE A 214 -7.13 -3.13 18.75
CA PHE A 214 -7.00 -2.19 17.64
C PHE A 214 -8.36 -1.61 17.25
N HIS A 215 -9.38 -2.46 17.08
CA HIS A 215 -10.74 -2.03 16.78
C HIS A 215 -11.35 -1.17 17.90
N GLU A 216 -11.19 -1.58 19.17
CA GLU A 216 -11.70 -0.85 20.32
C GLU A 216 -11.11 0.57 20.41
N ILE A 217 -9.80 0.71 20.18
CA ILE A 217 -9.06 1.96 20.41
C ILE A 217 -9.06 2.85 19.15
N LEU A 218 -8.94 2.27 17.97
CA LEU A 218 -8.80 2.98 16.69
C LEU A 218 -10.06 2.97 15.82
N GLY A 219 -11.11 2.26 16.23
CA GLY A 219 -12.45 2.32 15.64
C GLY A 219 -12.66 1.50 14.36
N ARG A 220 -11.68 0.70 13.94
CA ARG A 220 -11.80 -0.20 12.77
C ARG A 220 -11.03 -1.49 13.01
N LEU A 221 -11.59 -2.63 12.60
CA LEU A 221 -10.84 -3.88 12.57
C LEU A 221 -9.85 -3.85 11.38
N PRO A 222 -8.56 -4.11 11.61
CA PRO A 222 -7.57 -4.11 10.54
C PRO A 222 -7.84 -5.25 9.56
N GLN A 223 -7.54 -5.02 8.27
CA GLN A 223 -7.49 -6.12 7.28
C GLN A 223 -6.44 -7.14 7.74
N THR A 224 -6.72 -8.41 7.45
CA THR A 224 -5.86 -9.58 7.62
C THR A 224 -5.50 -10.14 6.25
N THR A 225 -4.21 -10.36 6.03
CA THR A 225 -3.72 -11.17 4.91
C THR A 225 -2.95 -12.37 5.45
N THR A 226 -3.36 -13.60 5.12
CA THR A 226 -2.66 -14.82 5.54
C THR A 226 -2.38 -15.76 4.37
N ALA A 227 -1.26 -16.49 4.43
CA ALA A 227 -0.92 -17.59 3.54
C ALA A 227 -1.29 -18.97 4.11
N GLN A 228 -1.84 -19.00 5.33
CA GLN A 228 -2.14 -20.23 6.08
C GLN A 228 -3.63 -20.45 6.39
N PRO A 229 -4.59 -20.10 5.51
CA PRO A 229 -6.02 -20.15 5.84
C PRO A 229 -6.55 -21.55 6.20
N LEU A 230 -5.86 -22.61 5.76
CA LEU A 230 -6.24 -24.01 5.99
C LEU A 230 -5.52 -24.67 7.17
N ARG A 231 -4.58 -23.98 7.84
CA ARG A 231 -3.80 -24.57 8.95
C ARG A 231 -4.69 -24.87 10.16
N ASP A 232 -5.60 -23.95 10.46
CA ASP A 232 -6.63 -24.09 11.49
C ASP A 232 -7.95 -23.54 10.94
N LEU A 233 -8.74 -24.42 10.30
CA LEU A 233 -9.97 -24.04 9.62
C LEU A 233 -11.02 -23.45 10.59
N PRO A 234 -11.29 -24.04 11.77
CA PRO A 234 -12.19 -23.42 12.76
C PRO A 234 -11.78 -22.01 13.16
N ARG A 235 -10.48 -21.77 13.42
CA ARG A 235 -9.97 -20.44 13.76
C ARG A 235 -10.14 -19.45 12.61
N THR A 236 -9.79 -19.85 11.38
CA THR A 236 -9.96 -18.99 10.20
C THR A 236 -11.42 -18.59 10.01
N ARG A 237 -12.38 -19.52 10.15
CA ARG A 237 -13.81 -19.20 10.07
C ARG A 237 -14.25 -18.23 11.16
N ALA A 238 -13.79 -18.44 12.40
CA ALA A 238 -14.09 -17.53 13.50
C ALA A 238 -13.54 -16.11 13.26
N LEU A 239 -12.35 -15.99 12.66
CA LEU A 239 -11.76 -14.72 12.27
C LEU A 239 -12.55 -14.03 11.15
N LEU A 240 -12.98 -14.76 10.11
CA LEU A 240 -13.81 -14.20 9.04
C LEU A 240 -15.16 -13.71 9.58
N GLU A 241 -15.78 -14.47 10.49
CA GLU A 241 -17.02 -14.07 11.16
C GLU A 241 -16.82 -12.84 12.05
N LEU A 242 -15.70 -12.77 12.77
CA LEU A 242 -15.32 -11.60 13.55
C LEU A 242 -15.19 -10.37 12.66
N SER A 243 -14.50 -10.51 11.53
CA SER A 243 -14.34 -9.45 10.53
C SER A 243 -15.69 -8.98 10.03
N ARG A 244 -16.56 -9.90 9.58
CA ARG A 244 -17.91 -9.59 9.09
C ARG A 244 -18.78 -8.84 10.11
N ARG A 245 -18.62 -9.15 11.39
CA ARG A 245 -19.41 -8.53 12.48
C ARG A 245 -18.91 -7.13 12.85
N LEU A 246 -17.60 -6.96 12.99
CA LEU A 246 -17.01 -5.72 13.51
C LEU A 246 -16.64 -4.73 12.41
N THR A 247 -16.31 -5.23 11.23
CA THR A 247 -16.05 -4.44 10.05
C THR A 247 -16.82 -5.01 8.86
N SER A 248 -16.77 -4.33 7.73
CA SER A 248 -17.20 -4.92 6.46
C SER A 248 -16.07 -4.71 5.46
N GLY A 249 -14.88 -5.11 5.92
CA GLY A 249 -13.63 -5.05 5.18
C GLY A 249 -13.45 -6.28 4.30
N VAL A 250 -12.50 -6.18 3.38
CA VAL A 250 -12.08 -7.30 2.54
C VAL A 250 -10.90 -7.97 3.22
N GLU A 251 -10.95 -9.28 3.44
CA GLU A 251 -9.79 -10.06 3.91
C GLU A 251 -9.03 -10.66 2.73
N ARG A 252 -7.83 -11.20 2.95
CA ARG A 252 -7.02 -11.74 1.85
C ARG A 252 -6.35 -13.05 2.19
N PHE A 253 -6.41 -14.00 1.26
CA PHE A 253 -5.62 -15.22 1.32
C PHE A 253 -4.58 -15.23 0.20
N SER A 254 -3.31 -15.35 0.57
CA SER A 254 -2.24 -15.68 -0.36
C SER A 254 -2.25 -17.19 -0.63
N VAL A 255 -2.71 -17.57 -1.82
CA VAL A 255 -2.85 -18.98 -2.21
C VAL A 255 -1.58 -19.43 -2.93
N LEU A 256 -0.87 -20.38 -2.31
CA LEU A 256 0.50 -20.78 -2.63
C LEU A 256 0.60 -21.83 -3.74
N SER A 257 -0.48 -22.59 -3.99
CA SER A 257 -0.48 -23.65 -5.01
C SER A 257 -1.90 -23.96 -5.53
N PRO A 258 -2.02 -24.57 -6.72
CA PRO A 258 -3.31 -25.08 -7.21
C PRO A 258 -3.98 -26.07 -6.24
N ALA A 259 -3.19 -26.89 -5.56
CA ALA A 259 -3.70 -27.84 -4.57
C ALA A 259 -4.31 -27.12 -3.35
N GLN A 260 -3.66 -26.06 -2.85
CA GLN A 260 -4.23 -25.24 -1.77
C GLN A 260 -5.49 -24.51 -2.24
N PHE A 261 -5.50 -24.01 -3.48
CA PHE A 261 -6.68 -23.39 -4.08
C PHE A 261 -7.88 -24.34 -4.09
N ARG A 262 -7.72 -25.57 -4.59
CA ARG A 262 -8.81 -26.57 -4.61
C ARG A 262 -9.31 -26.90 -3.21
N LYS A 263 -8.41 -27.10 -2.24
CA LYS A 263 -8.77 -27.32 -0.84
C LYS A 263 -9.55 -26.15 -0.23
N LEU A 264 -9.20 -24.91 -0.58
CA LEU A 264 -9.97 -23.73 -0.15
C LEU A 264 -11.39 -23.75 -0.73
N MET A 265 -11.50 -24.09 -2.01
CA MET A 265 -12.81 -24.15 -2.67
C MET A 265 -13.71 -25.25 -2.12
N GLU A 266 -13.14 -26.38 -1.71
CA GLU A 266 -13.86 -27.46 -1.04
C GLU A 266 -14.22 -27.12 0.41
N ALA A 267 -13.30 -26.47 1.15
CA ALA A 267 -13.47 -26.21 2.57
C ALA A 267 -14.44 -25.07 2.87
N PHE A 268 -14.50 -24.05 2.02
CA PHE A 268 -15.34 -22.88 2.25
C PHE A 268 -16.44 -22.79 1.18
N PRO A 269 -17.70 -22.55 1.57
CA PRO A 269 -18.75 -22.21 0.63
C PRO A 269 -18.48 -20.82 -0.01
N PRO A 270 -19.04 -20.52 -1.19
CA PRO A 270 -18.85 -19.25 -1.88
C PRO A 270 -19.11 -18.01 -1.00
N GLU A 271 -20.12 -18.08 -0.16
CA GLU A 271 -20.60 -17.00 0.70
C GLU A 271 -19.59 -16.64 1.80
N GLU A 272 -18.94 -17.65 2.40
CA GLU A 272 -17.89 -17.44 3.41
C GLU A 272 -16.67 -16.71 2.81
N LEU A 273 -16.40 -16.89 1.52
CA LEU A 273 -15.29 -16.24 0.82
C LEU A 273 -15.72 -15.00 0.02
N ALA A 274 -16.98 -14.56 0.07
CA ALA A 274 -17.44 -13.44 -0.75
C ALA A 274 -16.61 -12.16 -0.53
N MET A 275 -16.25 -11.91 0.73
CA MET A 275 -15.42 -10.78 1.17
C MET A 275 -13.95 -11.11 1.36
N VAL A 276 -13.48 -12.23 0.79
CA VAL A 276 -12.06 -12.65 0.87
C VAL A 276 -11.46 -12.63 -0.53
N GLU A 277 -10.40 -11.87 -0.75
CA GLU A 277 -9.62 -11.94 -1.99
C GLU A 277 -8.68 -13.14 -1.95
N LEU A 278 -8.89 -14.08 -2.86
CA LEU A 278 -7.95 -15.17 -3.08
C LEU A 278 -6.90 -14.70 -4.09
N ILE A 279 -5.67 -14.56 -3.64
CA ILE A 279 -4.55 -14.12 -4.48
C ILE A 279 -3.79 -15.37 -4.91
N PRO A 280 -3.92 -15.84 -6.18
CA PRO A 280 -3.23 -17.05 -6.64
C PRO A 280 -1.75 -16.74 -6.89
N GLN A 281 -0.95 -16.81 -5.84
CA GLN A 281 0.47 -16.47 -5.88
C GLN A 281 1.28 -17.38 -6.81
N PHE A 282 0.77 -18.59 -7.07
CA PHE A 282 1.31 -19.55 -8.04
C PHE A 282 0.99 -19.23 -9.51
N ASN A 283 -0.01 -18.37 -9.78
CA ASN A 283 -0.37 -17.95 -11.12
C ASN A 283 0.19 -16.54 -11.37
N SER A 284 1.22 -16.47 -12.18
CA SER A 284 1.91 -15.24 -12.52
C SER A 284 1.12 -14.24 -13.34
N ASP A 285 0.25 -14.71 -14.21
CA ASP A 285 -0.56 -13.85 -15.07
C ASP A 285 -1.65 -13.17 -14.26
N ALA A 286 -2.19 -13.91 -13.28
CA ALA A 286 -3.18 -13.40 -12.34
C ALA A 286 -2.57 -12.56 -11.21
N SER A 287 -1.31 -12.81 -10.85
CA SER A 287 -0.61 -12.12 -9.76
C SER A 287 0.84 -11.82 -10.17
N PRO A 288 1.05 -10.75 -10.96
CA PRO A 288 2.40 -10.27 -11.28
C PRO A 288 3.19 -9.95 -10.02
N LYS A 289 4.52 -10.17 -10.06
CA LYS A 289 5.39 -9.94 -8.91
C LYS A 289 6.26 -8.71 -9.12
N VAL A 290 6.45 -7.96 -8.05
CA VAL A 290 7.43 -6.88 -7.98
C VAL A 290 8.78 -7.49 -7.62
N SER A 291 9.86 -7.03 -8.27
CA SER A 291 11.25 -7.42 -7.97
C SER A 291 11.73 -6.76 -6.66
N ALA A 292 11.20 -7.24 -5.55
CA ALA A 292 11.53 -6.83 -4.20
C ALA A 292 11.73 -8.04 -3.28
N GLY A 293 12.52 -7.87 -2.21
CA GLY A 293 12.73 -8.89 -1.19
C GLY A 293 13.11 -10.27 -1.76
N ALA A 294 12.41 -11.32 -1.33
CA ALA A 294 12.70 -12.70 -1.73
C ALA A 294 12.55 -12.94 -3.24
N VAL A 295 11.67 -12.18 -3.92
CA VAL A 295 11.51 -12.25 -5.38
C VAL A 295 12.77 -11.72 -6.06
N ARG A 296 13.30 -10.58 -5.58
CA ARG A 296 14.55 -9.99 -6.08
C ARG A 296 15.73 -10.93 -5.86
N ASP A 297 15.85 -11.51 -4.66
CA ASP A 297 16.93 -12.46 -4.35
C ASP A 297 16.90 -13.68 -5.28
N ARG A 298 15.70 -14.16 -5.62
CA ARG A 298 15.51 -15.24 -6.57
C ARG A 298 15.87 -14.84 -8.00
N LEU A 299 15.44 -13.66 -8.45
CA LEU A 299 15.79 -13.09 -9.76
C LEU A 299 17.31 -13.00 -9.95
N VAL A 300 18.00 -12.43 -8.95
CA VAL A 300 19.45 -12.26 -8.96
C VAL A 300 20.14 -13.62 -8.97
N LYS A 301 19.72 -14.56 -8.12
CA LYS A 301 20.32 -15.91 -8.05
C LYS A 301 20.11 -16.74 -9.31
N GLN A 302 19.02 -16.52 -10.05
CA GLN A 302 18.67 -17.31 -11.23
C GLN A 302 19.02 -16.62 -12.55
N ASN A 303 19.79 -15.51 -12.55
CA ASN A 303 20.08 -14.70 -13.74
C ASN A 303 18.81 -14.34 -14.55
N GLY A 304 17.71 -14.06 -13.86
CA GLY A 304 16.39 -13.78 -14.48
C GLY A 304 15.60 -15.01 -14.94
N ALA A 305 16.15 -16.23 -14.85
CA ALA A 305 15.41 -17.45 -15.19
C ALA A 305 14.37 -17.80 -14.11
N GLY A 306 13.15 -18.13 -14.50
CA GLY A 306 12.11 -18.64 -13.57
C GLY A 306 11.24 -17.58 -12.89
N VAL A 307 11.31 -16.32 -13.33
CA VAL A 307 10.31 -15.29 -12.98
C VAL A 307 9.45 -14.97 -14.20
N PRO A 308 8.14 -14.76 -14.01
CA PRO A 308 7.22 -14.57 -15.12
C PRO A 308 7.50 -13.32 -15.94
N GLU A 309 7.30 -13.38 -17.26
CA GLU A 309 7.51 -12.25 -18.20
C GLU A 309 6.76 -10.98 -17.79
N ASN A 310 5.57 -11.12 -17.19
CA ASN A 310 4.71 -10.03 -16.72
C ASN A 310 5.13 -9.39 -15.38
N SER A 311 6.21 -9.87 -14.76
CA SER A 311 6.75 -9.29 -13.52
C SER A 311 7.66 -8.11 -13.83
N THR A 312 7.85 -7.19 -12.89
CA THR A 312 8.86 -6.15 -13.07
C THR A 312 10.23 -6.82 -13.11
N HIS A 313 10.90 -6.80 -14.26
CA HIS A 313 12.29 -7.23 -14.36
C HIS A 313 13.19 -6.29 -13.55
N ASP A 314 14.44 -6.67 -13.32
CA ASP A 314 15.46 -5.87 -12.61
C ASP A 314 15.89 -4.65 -13.46
N THR A 315 14.91 -3.90 -13.97
CA THR A 315 15.05 -2.64 -14.70
C THR A 315 14.78 -1.48 -13.75
N GLU A 316 15.20 -0.29 -14.17
CA GLU A 316 14.95 0.98 -13.49
C GLU A 316 13.43 1.29 -13.31
N ASP A 317 12.53 0.43 -13.81
CA ASP A 317 11.05 0.48 -13.70
C ASP A 317 10.50 -0.30 -12.50
N GLY A 318 11.28 -0.41 -11.42
CA GLY A 318 10.93 -1.15 -10.21
C GLY A 318 9.54 -0.79 -9.68
N GLY A 319 8.79 -1.80 -9.23
CA GLY A 319 7.55 -1.58 -8.48
C GLY A 319 7.83 -1.47 -6.99
N THR A 320 6.76 -1.32 -6.21
CA THR A 320 6.79 -1.52 -4.76
C THR A 320 5.69 -2.46 -4.32
N ILE A 321 5.97 -3.27 -3.29
CA ILE A 321 4.93 -4.00 -2.56
C ILE A 321 4.59 -3.29 -1.23
N ALA A 322 5.38 -2.28 -0.84
CA ALA A 322 5.17 -1.51 0.36
C ALA A 322 3.94 -0.61 0.19
N CYS A 323 3.15 -0.49 1.25
CA CYS A 323 1.90 0.25 1.20
C CYS A 323 1.73 1.27 2.33
N VAL A 324 2.79 1.55 3.09
CA VAL A 324 2.78 2.38 4.30
C VAL A 324 3.55 3.66 4.04
N SER A 325 2.90 4.81 4.25
CA SER A 325 3.57 6.10 4.38
C SER A 325 3.27 6.61 5.79
N GLY A 326 4.15 6.24 6.71
CA GLY A 326 3.95 6.37 8.13
C GLY A 326 4.82 5.38 8.89
N PHE A 327 4.36 4.89 10.04
CA PHE A 327 5.20 4.06 10.91
C PHE A 327 5.03 2.55 10.64
N LEU A 328 6.15 1.84 10.59
CA LEU A 328 6.26 0.39 10.70
C LEU A 328 6.77 0.07 12.10
N VAL A 329 5.96 -0.62 12.90
CA VAL A 329 6.28 -0.87 14.31
C VAL A 329 6.42 -2.37 14.55
N ASN A 330 7.62 -2.79 14.92
CA ASN A 330 7.88 -4.15 15.37
C ASN A 330 7.67 -4.22 16.88
N MET A 331 6.64 -4.94 17.33
CA MET A 331 6.32 -5.05 18.76
C MET A 331 7.24 -6.04 19.49
N VAL A 332 7.83 -7.00 18.79
CA VAL A 332 8.78 -7.98 19.37
C VAL A 332 10.11 -7.32 19.69
N GLU A 333 10.67 -6.61 18.72
CA GLU A 333 11.94 -5.89 18.83
C GLU A 333 11.78 -4.53 19.51
N ARG A 334 10.54 -4.04 19.59
CA ARG A 334 10.18 -2.71 20.09
C ARG A 334 10.95 -1.59 19.36
N VAL A 335 10.89 -1.67 18.04
CA VAL A 335 11.50 -0.72 17.09
C VAL A 335 10.40 -0.16 16.20
N ALA A 336 10.42 1.16 15.97
CA ALA A 336 9.55 1.83 15.03
C ALA A 336 10.38 2.52 13.95
N ARG A 337 9.94 2.41 12.69
CA ARG A 337 10.55 3.05 11.52
C ARG A 337 9.56 3.93 10.81
N LEU A 338 9.94 5.15 10.50
CA LEU A 338 9.18 6.00 9.58
C LEU A 338 9.53 5.59 8.14
N ILE A 339 8.55 5.07 7.40
CA ILE A 339 8.77 4.53 6.04
C ILE A 339 7.82 5.12 5.01
N SER A 340 8.22 5.07 3.74
CA SER A 340 7.36 5.39 2.60
C SER A 340 7.70 4.55 1.37
N PRO A 341 6.73 4.11 0.55
CA PRO A 341 6.98 3.21 -0.57
C PRO A 341 7.82 3.89 -1.67
N CYS A 342 8.78 3.16 -2.22
CA CYS A 342 9.64 3.57 -3.34
C CYS A 342 9.88 2.38 -4.28
N SER A 343 10.39 2.65 -5.47
CA SER A 343 10.76 1.60 -6.42
C SER A 343 11.85 0.72 -5.81
N ALA A 344 11.60 -0.58 -5.75
CA ALA A 344 12.58 -1.53 -5.24
C ALA A 344 13.84 -1.51 -6.11
N ASN A 345 15.00 -1.34 -5.47
CA ASN A 345 16.29 -1.24 -6.15
C ASN A 345 17.43 -1.73 -5.23
N LYS A 346 18.70 -1.62 -5.67
CA LYS A 346 19.85 -2.08 -4.87
C LYS A 346 19.95 -1.41 -3.50
N ARG A 347 19.60 -0.12 -3.41
CA ARG A 347 19.64 0.66 -2.16
C ARG A 347 18.42 0.37 -1.28
N TRP A 348 17.25 0.22 -1.90
CA TRP A 348 15.98 -0.02 -1.24
C TRP A 348 15.37 -1.35 -1.71
N PRO A 349 15.95 -2.50 -1.33
CA PRO A 349 15.58 -3.81 -1.89
C PRO A 349 14.18 -4.28 -1.49
N LEU A 350 13.61 -3.71 -0.42
CA LEU A 350 12.26 -4.02 0.07
C LEU A 350 11.18 -3.07 -0.47
N GLY A 351 11.55 -2.11 -1.33
CA GLY A 351 10.61 -1.19 -1.97
C GLY A 351 10.05 -0.11 -1.02
N TYR A 352 10.78 0.25 0.03
CA TYR A 352 10.45 1.40 0.87
C TYR A 352 11.71 2.11 1.36
N LEU A 353 11.58 3.42 1.56
CA LEU A 353 12.57 4.25 2.25
C LEU A 353 12.38 4.16 3.75
N VAL A 354 13.47 4.35 4.50
CA VAL A 354 13.44 4.61 5.95
C VAL A 354 13.93 6.04 6.18
N PHE A 355 13.09 6.86 6.80
CA PHE A 355 13.37 8.25 7.13
C PHE A 355 13.86 8.44 8.55
N ASP A 356 13.36 7.62 9.47
CA ASP A 356 13.70 7.70 10.88
C ASP A 356 13.51 6.33 11.52
N GLU A 357 14.20 6.11 12.64
CA GLU A 357 14.12 4.88 13.43
C GLU A 357 14.34 5.19 14.90
N PHE A 358 13.51 4.60 15.77
CA PHE A 358 13.71 4.67 17.21
C PHE A 358 13.28 3.36 17.89
N ARG A 359 13.84 3.14 19.09
CA ARG A 359 13.44 2.06 20.00
C ARG A 359 12.54 2.60 21.11
N PHE A 360 11.72 1.74 21.69
CA PHE A 360 10.85 2.08 22.81
C PHE A 360 10.65 0.86 23.70
N ASP A 361 10.48 1.05 25.00
CA ASP A 361 10.05 -0.01 25.93
C ASP A 361 8.69 0.32 26.54
N THR A 362 8.29 1.59 26.49
CA THR A 362 7.03 2.09 27.04
C THR A 362 6.24 2.89 26.01
N ALA A 363 4.93 3.06 26.26
CA ALA A 363 4.09 3.93 25.43
C ALA A 363 4.55 5.40 25.46
N THR A 364 5.13 5.86 26.57
CA THR A 364 5.68 7.21 26.71
C THR A 364 6.90 7.41 25.80
N GLU A 365 7.81 6.45 25.77
CA GLU A 365 8.97 6.49 24.87
C GLU A 365 8.53 6.36 23.41
N PHE A 366 7.54 5.53 23.12
CA PHE A 366 6.95 5.44 21.78
C PHE A 366 6.39 6.78 21.31
N ARG A 367 5.67 7.51 22.18
CA ARG A 367 5.20 8.88 21.90
C ARG A 367 6.36 9.82 21.61
N ALA A 368 7.35 9.86 22.50
CA ALA A 368 8.50 10.75 22.35
C ALA A 368 9.26 10.47 21.04
N GLY A 369 9.46 9.20 20.69
CA GLY A 369 10.07 8.79 19.43
C GLY A 369 9.26 9.20 18.21
N MET A 370 7.93 9.02 18.24
CA MET A 370 7.06 9.49 17.15
C MET A 370 7.13 11.00 16.96
N GLU A 371 7.03 11.77 18.05
CA GLU A 371 7.07 13.24 18.02
C GLU A 371 8.42 13.74 17.49
N ALA A 372 9.52 13.12 17.91
CA ALA A 372 10.85 13.42 17.39
C ALA A 372 10.98 13.09 15.90
N ALA A 373 10.52 11.92 15.47
CA ALA A 373 10.56 11.51 14.06
C ALA A 373 9.71 12.43 13.17
N ILE A 374 8.54 12.85 13.65
CA ILE A 374 7.70 13.84 12.96
C ILE A 374 8.45 15.17 12.83
N ALA A 375 9.02 15.68 13.93
CA ALA A 375 9.72 16.96 13.92
C ALA A 375 10.96 16.97 13.00
N ASN A 376 11.72 15.87 12.99
CA ASN A 376 12.96 15.75 12.24
C ASN A 376 12.74 15.47 10.75
N SER A 377 11.78 14.59 10.43
CA SER A 377 11.63 14.03 9.08
C SER A 377 10.43 14.58 8.31
N MET A 378 9.43 15.17 8.96
CA MET A 378 8.19 15.64 8.31
C MET A 378 8.16 17.17 8.11
N LYS A 379 9.23 17.72 7.55
CA LYS A 379 9.36 19.17 7.31
C LYS A 379 8.16 19.76 6.56
N MET A 380 7.65 20.89 7.02
CA MET A 380 6.56 21.61 6.32
C MET A 380 7.07 22.47 5.17
N SER A 381 8.29 22.98 5.31
CA SER A 381 8.95 23.87 4.37
C SER A 381 10.45 23.64 4.41
N LEU A 382 11.13 24.06 3.36
CA LEU A 382 12.59 24.11 3.31
C LEU A 382 13.08 25.40 3.96
N HIS A 383 14.15 25.30 4.73
CA HIS A 383 14.86 26.44 5.31
C HIS A 383 15.93 26.98 4.35
N SER A 384 16.41 28.19 4.64
CA SER A 384 17.45 28.87 3.89
C SER A 384 18.71 28.04 3.63
N ASP A 385 19.11 27.20 4.58
CA ASP A 385 20.33 26.39 4.51
C ASP A 385 20.06 24.94 4.05
N ASP A 386 18.81 24.61 3.69
CA ASP A 386 18.49 23.28 3.21
C ASP A 386 18.99 23.12 1.78
N PRO A 387 19.79 22.08 1.46
CA PRO A 387 20.17 21.78 0.10
C PRO A 387 18.94 21.35 -0.72
N VAL A 388 18.92 21.75 -1.99
CA VAL A 388 17.86 21.41 -2.93
C VAL A 388 18.42 20.47 -3.98
N CYS A 389 17.88 19.25 -4.03
CA CYS A 389 18.21 18.25 -5.04
C CYS A 389 16.91 17.66 -5.59
N LEU A 390 16.87 17.30 -6.87
CA LEU A 390 15.76 16.54 -7.43
C LEU A 390 15.78 15.10 -6.90
N ASN A 391 14.59 14.53 -6.77
CA ASN A 391 14.44 13.10 -6.57
C ASN A 391 15.26 12.36 -7.66
N PRO A 392 16.10 11.36 -7.29
CA PRO A 392 16.97 10.66 -8.25
C PRO A 392 16.25 10.03 -9.45
N GLN A 393 14.94 9.77 -9.35
CA GLN A 393 14.11 9.23 -10.42
C GLN A 393 13.66 10.28 -11.44
N ILE A 394 13.97 11.55 -11.21
CA ILE A 394 13.59 12.67 -12.05
C ILE A 394 14.82 13.16 -12.81
N LYS A 395 14.76 13.00 -14.13
CA LYS A 395 15.75 13.53 -15.06
C LYS A 395 15.34 14.96 -15.44
N MET A 396 16.28 15.88 -15.29
CA MET A 396 16.13 17.25 -15.74
C MET A 396 16.82 17.43 -17.08
N THR A 397 16.12 18.01 -18.06
CA THR A 397 16.68 18.37 -19.37
C THR A 397 16.50 19.86 -19.60
N ARG A 398 17.61 20.55 -19.86
CA ARG A 398 17.65 21.97 -20.19
C ARG A 398 17.46 22.17 -21.69
N GLN A 399 16.56 23.06 -22.06
CA GLN A 399 16.34 23.55 -23.43
C GLN A 399 16.47 25.08 -23.42
N PRO A 400 16.71 25.73 -24.58
CA PRO A 400 16.98 27.17 -24.63
C PRO A 400 15.94 28.07 -23.94
N GLU A 401 14.66 27.66 -23.93
CA GLU A 401 13.55 28.43 -23.36
C GLU A 401 12.78 27.67 -22.24
N ALA A 402 13.22 26.46 -21.88
CA ALA A 402 12.47 25.62 -20.95
C ALA A 402 13.34 24.61 -20.22
N VAL A 403 12.92 24.24 -19.02
CA VAL A 403 13.43 23.08 -18.30
C VAL A 403 12.34 22.02 -18.25
N THR A 404 12.68 20.80 -18.69
CA THR A 404 11.77 19.66 -18.61
C THR A 404 12.22 18.73 -17.48
N LEU A 405 11.29 18.40 -16.59
CA LEU A 405 11.45 17.36 -15.58
C LEU A 405 10.73 16.12 -16.09
N ALA A 406 11.41 14.97 -16.13
CA ALA A 406 10.83 13.72 -16.59
C ALA A 406 11.18 12.57 -15.66
N SER A 407 10.20 11.72 -15.35
CA SER A 407 10.41 10.39 -14.81
C SER A 407 10.09 9.34 -15.89
N THR A 408 10.15 8.06 -15.54
CA THR A 408 9.73 6.97 -16.43
C THR A 408 8.26 7.05 -16.83
N ALA A 409 7.42 7.73 -16.04
CA ALA A 409 5.97 7.79 -16.24
C ALA A 409 5.43 9.16 -16.66
N PHE A 410 6.14 10.25 -16.35
CA PHE A 410 5.65 11.61 -16.58
C PHE A 410 6.73 12.52 -17.16
N SER A 411 6.30 13.56 -17.87
CA SER A 411 7.14 14.74 -18.11
C SER A 411 6.33 16.00 -17.83
N ALA A 412 6.98 16.98 -17.22
CA ALA A 412 6.43 18.31 -16.98
C ALA A 412 7.45 19.35 -17.43
N LYS A 413 6.96 20.41 -18.07
CA LYS A 413 7.76 21.57 -18.41
C LYS A 413 7.62 22.61 -17.31
N LEU A 414 8.75 23.09 -16.79
CA LEU A 414 8.79 24.27 -15.94
C LEU A 414 8.69 25.49 -16.84
N THR A 415 7.47 25.99 -16.98
CA THR A 415 7.17 27.27 -17.64
C THR A 415 7.20 28.38 -16.60
N SER A 416 8.36 28.63 -15.97
CA SER A 416 8.50 29.85 -15.18
C SER A 416 8.46 31.04 -16.14
N GLN A 417 7.83 32.15 -15.72
CA GLN A 417 7.78 33.38 -16.52
C GLN A 417 9.16 34.07 -16.65
N ILE A 418 10.17 33.62 -15.88
CA ILE A 418 11.54 34.13 -15.88
C ILE A 418 12.54 32.96 -15.70
N GLU A 419 13.57 32.94 -16.55
CA GLU A 419 14.63 31.93 -16.75
C GLU A 419 14.71 30.76 -15.75
N SER A 420 14.27 29.58 -16.20
CA SER A 420 14.33 28.30 -15.48
C SER A 420 15.72 27.65 -15.49
N THR A 421 16.63 28.12 -16.33
CA THR A 421 17.99 27.58 -16.53
C THR A 421 18.88 27.74 -15.31
N VAL A 422 18.89 28.91 -14.66
CA VAL A 422 19.67 29.16 -13.44
C VAL A 422 19.14 28.32 -12.28
N LEU A 423 17.81 28.20 -12.13
CA LEU A 423 17.22 27.31 -11.12
C LEU A 423 17.69 25.86 -11.32
N ALA A 424 17.62 25.36 -12.55
CA ALA A 424 18.07 24.00 -12.89
C ALA A 424 19.56 23.80 -12.60
N GLU A 425 20.42 24.73 -13.01
CA GLU A 425 21.86 24.68 -12.75
C GLU A 425 22.17 24.58 -11.26
N MET A 426 21.53 25.42 -10.44
CA MET A 426 21.79 25.44 -8.99
C MET A 426 21.26 24.18 -8.28
N ILE A 427 20.14 23.62 -8.75
CA ILE A 427 19.62 22.34 -8.26
C ILE A 427 20.56 21.17 -8.62
N GLU A 428 21.17 21.16 -9.82
CA GLU A 428 22.18 20.16 -10.21
C GLU A 428 23.42 20.23 -9.31
N GLN A 429 23.76 21.42 -8.81
CA GLN A 429 24.87 21.66 -7.89
C GLN A 429 24.51 21.37 -6.42
N GLN A 430 23.27 20.96 -6.13
CA GLN A 430 22.76 20.74 -4.76
C GLN A 430 22.89 21.98 -3.86
N ALA A 431 22.76 23.17 -4.45
CA ALA A 431 22.84 24.43 -3.73
C ALA A 431 21.71 24.54 -2.68
N THR A 432 21.97 25.32 -1.65
CA THR A 432 20.98 25.67 -0.63
C THR A 432 19.89 26.59 -1.18
N VAL A 433 18.75 26.63 -0.52
CA VAL A 433 17.64 27.54 -0.89
C VAL A 433 18.13 28.99 -1.02
N SER A 434 18.99 29.45 -0.12
CA SER A 434 19.52 30.82 -0.14
C SER A 434 20.48 31.06 -1.30
N GLU A 435 21.38 30.12 -1.59
CA GLU A 435 22.29 30.22 -2.73
C GLU A 435 21.52 30.30 -4.05
N ILE A 436 20.46 29.48 -4.20
CA ILE A 436 19.59 29.53 -5.39
C ILE A 436 18.88 30.89 -5.49
N ALA A 437 18.36 31.41 -4.37
CA ALA A 437 17.69 32.71 -4.33
C ALA A 437 18.64 33.86 -4.73
N ASN A 438 19.85 33.88 -4.18
CA ASN A 438 20.88 34.88 -4.50
C ASN A 438 21.30 34.79 -5.97
N ALA A 439 21.59 33.59 -6.48
CA ALA A 439 22.02 33.40 -7.87
C ALA A 439 20.96 33.86 -8.87
N ARG A 440 19.67 33.58 -8.61
CA ARG A 440 18.57 34.03 -9.49
C ARG A 440 18.30 35.54 -9.37
N ALA A 441 18.50 36.13 -8.19
CA ALA A 441 18.41 37.57 -8.03
C ALA A 441 19.52 38.30 -8.79
N GLU A 442 20.76 37.84 -8.66
CA GLU A 442 21.93 38.45 -9.30
C GLU A 442 21.95 38.25 -10.81
N ARG A 443 21.65 37.03 -11.29
CA ARG A 443 21.79 36.68 -12.72
C ARG A 443 20.56 37.01 -13.56
N CYS A 444 19.37 36.99 -12.95
CA CYS A 444 18.09 37.08 -13.66
C CYS A 444 17.16 38.17 -13.12
N GLY A 445 17.54 38.89 -12.06
CA GLY A 445 16.68 39.90 -11.42
C GLY A 445 15.44 39.34 -10.73
N VAL A 446 15.40 38.02 -10.46
CA VAL A 446 14.23 37.36 -9.84
C VAL A 446 14.20 37.65 -8.34
N PRO A 447 13.10 38.19 -7.79
CA PRO A 447 13.00 38.41 -6.35
C PRO A 447 13.10 37.10 -5.55
N HIS A 448 13.76 37.14 -4.38
CA HIS A 448 13.94 35.95 -3.53
C HIS A 448 12.62 35.24 -3.25
N LEU A 449 11.55 35.99 -2.95
CA LEU A 449 10.22 35.44 -2.67
C LEU A 449 9.71 34.51 -3.78
N TRP A 450 9.93 34.86 -5.04
CA TRP A 450 9.48 34.05 -6.17
C TRP A 450 10.29 32.75 -6.28
N THR A 451 11.61 32.83 -6.04
CA THR A 451 12.45 31.63 -5.94
C THR A 451 12.02 30.71 -4.81
N HIS A 452 11.74 31.25 -3.62
CA HIS A 452 11.23 30.46 -2.50
C HIS A 452 9.87 29.81 -2.82
N GLN A 453 8.95 30.52 -3.48
CA GLN A 453 7.66 29.98 -3.91
C GLN A 453 7.81 28.85 -4.92
N GLU A 454 8.69 29.01 -5.91
CA GLU A 454 8.96 27.96 -6.90
C GLU A 454 9.59 26.72 -6.26
N ILE A 455 10.62 26.89 -5.42
CA ILE A 455 11.25 25.78 -4.68
C ILE A 455 10.23 25.08 -3.76
N HIS A 456 9.38 25.83 -3.06
CA HIS A 456 8.32 25.26 -2.23
C HIS A 456 7.26 24.53 -3.06
N GLY A 457 6.99 24.98 -4.28
CA GLY A 457 6.16 24.28 -5.25
C GLY A 457 6.75 22.92 -5.63
N LEU A 458 8.05 22.87 -5.94
CA LEU A 458 8.78 21.62 -6.22
C LEU A 458 8.75 20.66 -5.01
N TRP A 459 9.01 21.19 -3.81
CA TRP A 459 8.92 20.46 -2.55
C TRP A 459 7.53 19.84 -2.36
N SER A 460 6.49 20.66 -2.42
CA SER A 460 5.10 20.26 -2.20
C SER A 460 4.56 19.31 -3.28
N ALA A 461 5.20 19.28 -4.45
CA ALA A 461 4.92 18.36 -5.55
C ALA A 461 5.65 17.00 -5.42
N GLY A 462 6.50 16.81 -4.41
CA GLY A 462 7.27 15.58 -4.21
C GLY A 462 8.40 15.39 -5.24
N LEU A 463 8.87 16.49 -5.84
CA LEU A 463 9.92 16.48 -6.88
C LEU A 463 11.34 16.53 -6.30
N LEU A 464 11.48 16.93 -5.05
CA LEU A 464 12.78 17.08 -4.38
C LEU A 464 13.14 15.81 -3.58
N ASP A 465 14.43 15.53 -3.50
CA ASP A 465 14.96 14.40 -2.72
C ASP A 465 14.91 14.74 -1.23
N GLU A 466 13.96 14.14 -0.50
CA GLU A 466 13.91 14.28 0.96
C GLU A 466 15.02 13.45 1.66
N GLU A 467 15.63 12.47 0.98
CA GLU A 467 16.71 11.66 1.57
C GLU A 467 18.00 12.44 1.78
N ILE A 468 18.18 13.59 1.12
CA ILE A 468 19.37 14.42 1.30
C ILE A 468 19.51 14.90 2.75
N PHE A 469 18.39 15.02 3.49
CA PHE A 469 18.38 15.39 4.90
C PHE A 469 18.70 14.23 5.83
N LEU A 470 18.68 13.00 5.33
CA LEU A 470 18.97 11.78 6.10
C LEU A 470 20.46 11.43 6.09
N ARG A 471 21.25 12.07 5.20
CA ARG A 471 22.69 11.86 5.13
C ARG A 471 23.35 12.63 6.28
N PRO A 472 24.32 12.04 7.00
CA PRO A 472 25.15 12.82 7.91
C PRO A 472 25.73 14.01 7.14
N ARG A 473 25.57 15.23 7.67
CA ARG A 473 26.29 16.39 7.15
C ARG A 473 27.78 16.11 7.39
N SER A 474 28.52 15.90 6.31
CA SER A 474 29.97 15.65 6.31
C SER A 474 30.74 16.81 6.91
#